data_AF-A0A662Q4B9-F1
#
_entry.id   AF-A0A662Q4B9-F1
#
_cell.length_a   1.000
_cell.length_b   1.000
_cell.length_c   1.000
_cell.angle_alpha   90.00
_cell.angle_beta   90.00
_cell.angle_gamma   90.00
#
_symmetry.space_group_name_H-M   'P 1'
#
loop_
_entity.id
_entity.type
_entity.pdbx_description
1 polymer ?
#
loop_
_entity_poly.entity_id
_entity_poly.type
_entity_poly.pdbx_seq_one_letter_code
_entity_poly.pdbx_strand_id
1 'polypeptide(L)'
;PLHPYTKALLESIPRPGSSFKSIPGSVPNLVNPPSGCRFHPRCPCAKDACRHKVPELVKVSEDHYVACLLYGGENGGKHSGHGGSEEIFPDKRWSL
;
A
#
# COMPACT_ATOMS: atom_id res chain seq x y z
N PRO A 1 5.10 2.51 -6.82
CA PRO A 1 3.83 2.51 -6.04
C PRO A 1 4.03 2.04 -4.60
N LEU A 2 3.57 2.79 -3.59
CA LEU A 2 3.82 2.43 -2.18
C LEU A 2 2.72 1.60 -1.53
N HIS A 3 1.46 1.83 -1.91
CA HIS A 3 0.33 1.11 -1.34
C HIS A 3 0.33 -0.36 -1.81
N PRO A 4 0.21 -1.37 -0.91
CA PRO A 4 0.21 -2.78 -1.29
C PRO A 4 -0.85 -3.15 -2.35
N TYR A 5 -2.04 -2.53 -2.29
CA TYR A 5 -3.07 -2.70 -3.33
C TYR A 5 -2.57 -2.29 -4.72
N THR A 6 -1.98 -1.11 -4.86
CA THR A 6 -1.49 -0.61 -6.15
C THR A 6 -0.33 -1.45 -6.68
N LYS A 7 0.56 -1.92 -5.79
CA LYS A 7 1.61 -2.89 -6.17
C LYS A 7 1.00 -4.18 -6.71
N ALA A 8 0.07 -4.77 -5.95
CA ALA A 8 -0.58 -6.01 -6.33
C ALA A 8 -1.37 -5.89 -7.64
N LEU A 9 -2.01 -4.75 -7.89
CA LEU A 9 -2.70 -4.47 -9.15
C LEU A 9 -1.75 -4.46 -10.36
N LEU A 10 -0.59 -3.83 -10.21
CA LEU A 10 0.43 -3.79 -11.26
C LEU A 10 1.06 -5.17 -11.50
N GLU A 11 1.22 -5.97 -10.46
CA GLU A 11 1.68 -7.36 -10.55
C GLU A 11 0.65 -8.30 -11.19
N SER A 12 -0.65 -7.99 -11.07
CA SER A 12 -1.72 -8.72 -11.75
C SER A 12 -1.84 -8.42 -13.24
N ILE A 13 -1.02 -7.53 -13.81
CA ILE A 13 -1.02 -7.30 -15.26
C ILE A 13 -0.31 -8.48 -15.94
N PRO A 14 -1.03 -9.29 -16.75
CA PRO A 14 -0.43 -10.46 -17.41
C PRO A 14 0.62 -10.02 -18.44
N ARG A 15 1.78 -10.67 -18.43
CA ARG A 15 2.82 -10.50 -19.46
C ARG A 15 2.93 -11.77 -20.31
N PRO A 16 3.16 -11.66 -21.63
CA PRO A 16 3.39 -12.82 -22.48
C PRO A 16 4.50 -13.71 -21.90
N GLY A 17 4.21 -15.01 -21.73
CA GLY A 17 5.18 -15.98 -21.19
C GLY A 17 5.38 -15.96 -19.67
N SER A 18 4.56 -15.23 -18.90
CA SER A 18 4.63 -15.21 -17.42
C SER A 18 3.41 -15.84 -16.76
N SER A 19 3.59 -16.39 -15.56
CA SER A 19 2.48 -16.87 -14.73
C SER A 19 1.71 -15.70 -14.11
N PHE A 20 0.38 -15.79 -14.16
CA PHE A 20 -0.51 -14.77 -13.63
C PHE A 20 -0.48 -14.75 -12.09
N LYS A 21 -0.28 -13.57 -11.50
CA LYS A 21 -0.37 -13.36 -10.04
C LYS A 21 -1.69 -12.67 -9.70
N SER A 22 -2.59 -13.39 -9.04
CA SER A 22 -3.85 -12.82 -8.54
C SER A 22 -3.66 -12.17 -7.19
N ILE A 23 -4.39 -11.08 -6.93
CA ILE A 23 -4.50 -10.51 -5.58
C ILE A 23 -5.39 -11.44 -4.74
N PRO A 24 -4.87 -12.08 -3.69
CA PRO A 24 -5.64 -13.07 -2.93
C PRO A 24 -6.90 -12.46 -2.28
N GLY A 25 -7.89 -13.31 -2.06
CA GLY A 25 -9.18 -12.96 -1.45
C GLY A 25 -10.19 -12.30 -2.40
N SER A 26 -11.41 -12.12 -1.90
CA SER A 26 -12.53 -11.56 -2.66
C SER A 26 -12.67 -10.06 -2.46
N VAL A 27 -13.21 -9.35 -3.45
CA VAL A 27 -13.56 -7.92 -3.31
C VAL A 27 -14.54 -7.77 -2.14
N PRO A 28 -14.28 -6.87 -1.17
CA PRO A 28 -15.18 -6.69 -0.04
C PRO A 28 -16.55 -6.20 -0.50
N ASN A 29 -17.59 -6.62 0.20
CA ASN A 29 -18.95 -6.16 -0.07
C ASN A 29 -19.03 -4.64 0.13
N LEU A 30 -19.50 -3.90 -0.88
CA LEU A 30 -19.61 -2.44 -0.84
C LEU A 30 -20.75 -1.94 0.07
N VAL A 31 -21.75 -2.79 0.35
CA VAL A 31 -22.88 -2.49 1.25
C VAL A 31 -22.45 -2.50 2.72
N ASN A 32 -21.52 -3.40 3.08
CA ASN A 32 -20.97 -3.49 4.43
C ASN A 32 -19.44 -3.53 4.37
N PRO A 33 -18.79 -2.38 4.15
CA PRO A 33 -17.34 -2.33 4.04
C PRO A 33 -16.68 -2.71 5.37
N PRO A 34 -15.51 -3.37 5.34
CA PRO A 34 -14.76 -3.66 6.55
C PRO A 34 -14.34 -2.36 7.26
N SER A 35 -14.28 -2.41 8.59
CA SER A 35 -13.83 -1.30 9.43
C SER A 35 -12.35 -0.98 9.20
N GLY A 36 -11.95 0.27 9.46
CA GLY A 36 -10.57 0.71 9.27
C GLY A 36 -10.14 0.77 7.80
N CYS A 37 -9.00 0.16 7.47
CA CYS A 37 -8.47 0.12 6.11
C CYS A 37 -9.26 -0.87 5.25
N ARG A 38 -9.97 -0.37 4.23
CA ARG A 38 -10.81 -1.22 3.34
C ARG A 38 -10.09 -2.39 2.69
N PHE A 39 -8.77 -2.27 2.50
CA PHE A 39 -7.93 -3.30 1.89
C PHE A 39 -7.34 -4.30 2.90
N HIS A 40 -7.49 -4.08 4.22
CA HIS A 40 -6.88 -4.94 5.24
C HIS A 40 -7.20 -6.45 5.09
N PRO A 41 -8.38 -6.90 4.63
CA PRO A 41 -8.66 -8.35 4.50
C PRO A 41 -7.83 -9.04 3.41
N ARG A 42 -7.29 -8.26 2.45
CA ARG A 42 -6.53 -8.74 1.29
C ARG A 42 -5.09 -8.25 1.28
N CYS A 43 -4.73 -7.38 2.22
CA CYS A 43 -3.42 -6.79 2.28
C CYS A 43 -2.43 -7.79 2.88
N PRO A 44 -1.37 -8.19 2.16
CA PRO A 44 -0.37 -9.13 2.70
C PRO A 44 0.47 -8.48 3.82
N CYS A 45 0.44 -7.15 3.93
CA CYS A 45 1.11 -6.37 4.97
C CYS A 45 0.14 -5.88 6.07
N ALA A 46 -1.08 -6.44 6.16
CA ALA A 46 -2.07 -6.02 7.14
C ALA A 46 -1.54 -6.21 8.57
N LYS A 47 -1.71 -5.18 9.40
CA LYS A 47 -1.50 -5.24 10.85
C LYS A 47 -2.85 -5.19 11.55
N ASP A 48 -2.89 -5.56 12.83
CA ASP A 48 -4.14 -5.51 13.61
C ASP A 48 -4.79 -4.12 13.61
N ALA A 49 -3.98 -3.06 13.72
CA ALA A 49 -4.43 -1.67 13.60
C ALA A 49 -5.18 -1.37 12.29
N CYS A 50 -4.89 -2.08 11.19
CA CYS A 50 -5.58 -1.89 9.91
C CYS A 50 -7.07 -2.29 9.97
N ARG A 51 -7.49 -3.09 10.95
CA ARG A 51 -8.89 -3.51 11.15
C ARG A 51 -9.73 -2.43 11.83
N HIS A 52 -9.07 -1.54 12.58
CA HIS A 52 -9.74 -0.58 13.45
C HIS A 52 -9.48 0.88 13.05
N LYS A 53 -8.33 1.19 12.45
CA LYS A 53 -7.93 2.55 12.08
C LYS A 53 -8.00 2.76 10.57
N VAL A 54 -8.69 3.81 10.16
CA VAL A 54 -8.67 4.29 8.77
C VAL A 54 -7.33 5.01 8.54
N PRO A 55 -6.56 4.65 7.51
CA PRO A 55 -5.31 5.33 7.22
C PRO A 55 -5.56 6.75 6.73
N GLU A 56 -4.80 7.71 7.26
CA GLU A 56 -4.77 9.08 6.76
C GLU A 56 -3.94 9.16 5.47
N LEU A 57 -4.24 10.16 4.65
CA LEU A 57 -3.48 10.44 3.44
C LEU A 57 -2.18 11.16 3.82
N VAL A 58 -1.04 10.49 3.66
CA VAL A 58 0.28 11.01 4.02
C VAL A 58 1.05 11.34 2.75
N LYS A 59 1.69 12.52 2.72
CA LYS A 59 2.64 12.90 1.66
C LYS A 59 3.96 12.17 1.85
N VAL A 60 4.40 11.41 0.86
CA VAL A 60 5.64 10.60 0.90
C VAL A 60 6.73 11.16 -0.01
N SER A 61 6.37 11.96 -1.01
CA SER A 61 7.28 12.76 -1.83
C SER A 61 6.53 13.98 -2.39
N GLU A 62 7.21 14.84 -3.17
CA GLU A 62 6.67 16.10 -3.68
C GLU A 62 5.28 15.98 -4.35
N ASP A 63 5.07 14.91 -5.14
CA ASP A 63 3.84 14.66 -5.89
C ASP A 63 3.17 13.31 -5.56
N HIS A 64 3.56 12.66 -4.47
CA HIS A 64 3.06 11.33 -4.13
C HIS A 64 2.49 11.29 -2.72
N TYR A 65 1.26 10.78 -2.64
CA TYR A 65 0.54 10.58 -1.40
C TYR A 65 0.14 9.11 -1.25
N VAL A 66 0.07 8.64 -0.02
CA VAL A 66 -0.33 7.27 0.29
C VAL A 66 -1.24 7.24 1.51
N ALA A 67 -2.36 6.54 1.40
CA ALA A 67 -3.23 6.23 2.53
C ALA A 67 -2.94 4.83 3.05
N CYS A 68 -1.88 4.68 3.86
CA CYS A 68 -1.51 3.38 4.43
C CYS A 68 -0.87 3.54 5.82
N LEU A 69 -1.30 2.73 6.79
CA LEU A 69 -0.75 2.73 8.16
C LEU A 69 0.72 2.29 8.25
N LEU A 70 1.32 1.81 7.14
CA LEU A 70 2.76 1.58 7.07
C LEU A 70 3.57 2.89 7.01
N TYR A 71 2.96 3.97 6.51
CA TYR A 71 3.61 5.27 6.30
C TYR A 71 3.00 6.37 7.17
N GLY A 72 1.89 6.09 7.86
CA GLY A 72 1.25 7.01 8.81
C GLY A 72 1.48 6.58 10.25
N GLY A 73 2.42 7.24 10.92
CA GLY A 73 2.60 7.23 12.37
C GLY A 73 2.70 8.67 12.87
N GLU A 74 2.44 8.90 14.15
CA GLU A 74 2.25 10.19 14.86
C GLU A 74 3.50 11.09 14.93
N ASN A 75 4.23 11.20 13.83
CA ASN A 75 5.26 12.19 13.58
C ASN A 75 5.17 12.51 12.11
N GLY A 76 4.39 13.55 11.77
CA GLY A 76 4.46 14.20 10.47
C GLY A 76 5.90 14.62 10.24
N GLY A 77 6.67 13.73 9.61
CA GLY A 77 8.04 13.96 9.23
C GLY A 77 8.08 15.24 8.44
N LYS A 78 8.87 16.20 8.92
CA LYS A 78 9.14 17.42 8.19
C LYS A 78 9.87 17.03 6.91
N HIS A 79 9.17 17.03 5.78
CA HIS A 79 9.79 16.94 4.47
C HIS A 79 9.94 18.37 3.93
N SER A 80 10.89 19.13 4.48
CA SER A 80 11.48 20.26 3.75
C SER A 80 12.15 19.69 2.51
N GLY A 81 11.73 20.18 1.35
CA GLY A 81 11.95 19.53 0.05
C GLY A 81 13.37 19.48 -0.47
N HIS A 82 13.51 18.78 -1.59
CA HIS A 82 14.24 19.13 -2.81
C HIS A 82 14.17 17.91 -3.73
N GLY A 83 13.91 18.14 -5.01
CA GLY A 83 13.76 17.08 -6.02
C GLY A 83 14.94 16.10 -6.05
N GLY A 84 14.59 14.85 -6.31
CA GLY A 84 15.52 13.73 -6.47
C GLY A 84 14.74 12.43 -6.57
N SER A 85 14.58 11.94 -7.79
CA SER A 85 14.19 10.57 -8.10
C SER A 85 15.26 9.59 -7.62
N GLU A 86 14.85 8.34 -7.43
CA GLU A 86 15.62 7.19 -6.93
C GLU A 86 15.87 7.12 -5.39
N GLU A 87 15.85 5.88 -4.89
CA GLU A 87 16.36 5.45 -3.57
C GLU A 87 15.53 5.68 -2.29
N ILE A 88 14.19 5.73 -2.33
CA ILE A 88 13.38 5.41 -1.13
C ILE A 88 12.76 4.05 -1.37
N PHE A 89 13.51 2.96 -1.15
CA PHE A 89 13.09 1.66 -0.61
C PHE A 89 14.15 0.61 -0.96
N PRO A 90 14.85 0.00 0.03
CA PRO A 90 15.60 -1.21 -0.23
C PRO A 90 14.61 -2.35 -0.51
N ASP A 91 14.54 -2.72 -1.78
CA ASP A 91 13.93 -3.91 -2.40
C ASP A 91 14.48 -5.25 -1.89
N LYS A 92 14.63 -5.42 -0.56
CA LYS A 92 15.23 -6.63 0.04
C LYS A 92 14.36 -7.34 1.07
N ARG A 93 13.03 -7.18 1.02
CA ARG A 93 12.12 -7.82 2.00
C ARG A 93 10.90 -8.52 1.43
N TRP A 94 10.90 -8.81 0.13
CA TRP A 94 9.93 -9.74 -0.49
C TRP A 94 10.60 -10.94 -1.16
N SER A 95 11.86 -11.21 -0.78
CA SER A 95 12.63 -12.42 -1.16
C SER A 95 12.50 -13.52 -0.10
N LEU A 96 11.26 -13.85 0.27
CA LEU A 96 10.95 -15.12 0.95
C LEU A 96 10.09 -15.96 0.01
#